data_AF-A0A9P6Z5W3-F1
#
_entry.id   AF-A0A9P6Z5W3-F1
#
_cell.length_a   1.000
_cell.length_b   1.000
_cell.length_c   1.000
_cell.angle_alpha   90.00
_cell.angle_beta   90.00
_cell.angle_gamma   90.00
#
_symmetry.space_group_name_H-M   'P 1'
#
loop_
_entity.id
_entity.type
_entity.pdbx_description
1 polymer ?
#
loop_
_entity_poly.entity_id
_entity_poly.type
_entity_poly.pdbx_seq_one_letter_code
_entity_poly.pdbx_strand_id
1 'polypeptide(L)'
;MSLLQRFTTATLSKAPLRSFTTSASVLAETTTSTKPKGLYQFFENSQALPEQIWTGRAWKAKELRQKSFEDLHKLWYVLLKERNLLATQKHEANRLNIPSQIWSNQGRMKKCQKSMARIKCVLYERQREYEKLMAEQAAKQL
;
A
#
# COMPACT_ATOMS: atom_id res chain seq x y z
N MET A 1 -40.75 52.89 -34.72
CA MET A 1 -39.46 53.57 -34.99
C MET A 1 -38.41 53.01 -34.06
N SER A 2 -37.30 52.59 -34.65
CA SER A 2 -36.14 51.89 -34.08
C SER A 2 -35.55 52.55 -32.83
N LEU A 3 -35.00 51.74 -31.92
CA LEU A 3 -33.58 51.76 -31.48
C LEU A 3 -33.41 51.06 -30.11
N LEU A 4 -33.33 49.72 -30.12
CA LEU A 4 -32.82 48.96 -28.96
C LEU A 4 -31.31 48.75 -29.11
N GLN A 5 -30.60 49.52 -28.29
CA GLN A 5 -29.49 49.14 -27.42
C GLN A 5 -28.42 48.17 -27.95
N ARG A 6 -27.22 48.74 -28.05
CA ARG A 6 -25.93 48.11 -28.27
C ARG A 6 -25.58 47.19 -27.09
N PHE A 7 -25.29 45.93 -27.38
CA PHE A 7 -24.49 45.09 -26.50
C PHE A 7 -23.29 44.55 -27.27
N THR A 8 -22.14 44.82 -26.68
CA THR A 8 -20.77 44.54 -27.12
C THR A 8 -20.48 43.04 -27.22
N THR A 9 -19.92 42.60 -28.33
CA THR A 9 -19.39 41.25 -28.50
C THR A 9 -18.02 41.14 -27.82
N ALA A 10 -17.95 40.37 -26.73
CA ALA A 10 -16.68 40.01 -26.10
C ALA A 10 -16.04 38.86 -26.88
N THR A 11 -14.88 39.11 -27.48
CA THR A 11 -14.03 38.09 -28.11
C THR A 11 -13.32 37.27 -27.02
N LEU A 12 -13.64 35.99 -26.91
CA LEU A 12 -12.98 35.07 -25.98
C LEU A 12 -11.56 34.75 -26.49
N SER A 13 -10.56 35.28 -25.81
CA SER A 13 -9.15 34.96 -26.04
C SER A 13 -8.90 33.47 -25.79
N LYS A 14 -8.42 32.78 -26.83
CA LYS A 14 -8.07 31.36 -26.80
C LYS A 14 -6.85 31.15 -25.90
N ALA A 15 -7.07 30.67 -24.69
CA ALA A 15 -5.98 30.29 -23.79
C ALA A 15 -5.21 29.10 -24.39
N PRO A 16 -3.87 29.07 -24.28
CA PRO A 16 -3.08 27.95 -24.79
C PRO A 16 -3.34 26.72 -23.93
N LEU A 17 -3.85 25.66 -24.57
CA LEU A 17 -3.91 24.32 -24.00
C LEU A 17 -2.49 23.91 -23.63
N ARG A 18 -2.23 23.79 -22.33
CA ARG A 18 -0.97 23.25 -21.80
C ARG A 18 -0.90 21.78 -22.24
N SER A 19 -0.22 21.53 -23.35
CA SER A 19 0.08 20.18 -23.80
C SER A 19 0.94 19.51 -22.74
N PHE A 20 0.34 18.62 -21.95
CA PHE A 20 1.10 17.61 -21.24
C PHE A 20 1.64 16.66 -22.30
N THR A 21 2.83 16.97 -22.81
CA THR A 21 3.64 16.04 -23.57
C THR A 21 4.10 14.97 -22.59
N THR A 22 3.27 13.95 -22.38
CA THR A 22 3.78 12.69 -21.86
C THR A 22 4.57 12.09 -23.00
N SER A 23 5.89 12.30 -23.01
CA SER A 23 6.80 11.60 -23.90
C SER A 23 6.57 10.10 -23.71
N ALA A 24 5.85 9.51 -24.65
CA ALA A 24 5.66 8.08 -24.77
C ALA A 24 6.98 7.48 -25.25
N SER A 25 7.93 7.32 -24.34
CA SER A 25 9.16 6.56 -24.61
C SER A 25 9.65 5.89 -23.33
N VAL A 26 8.94 4.85 -22.90
CA VAL A 26 9.57 3.76 -22.12
C VAL A 26 8.99 2.43 -22.58
N LEU A 27 9.17 2.11 -23.87
CA LEU A 27 9.29 0.72 -24.31
C LEU A 27 10.79 0.42 -24.42
N ALA A 28 11.40 0.23 -23.26
CA ALA A 28 12.71 -0.40 -23.14
C ALA A 28 12.57 -1.45 -22.03
N GLU A 29 12.17 -2.64 -22.45
CA GLU A 29 12.18 -3.85 -21.65
C GLU A 29 13.64 -4.24 -21.39
N THR A 30 14.29 -3.52 -20.47
CA THR A 30 15.50 -4.00 -19.82
C THR A 30 15.08 -4.96 -18.71
N THR A 31 15.25 -6.25 -18.96
CA THR A 31 15.24 -7.36 -18.00
C THR A 31 16.38 -7.22 -16.98
N THR A 32 16.39 -6.12 -16.24
CA THR A 32 17.20 -5.94 -15.04
C THR A 32 16.25 -5.98 -13.85
N SER A 33 16.53 -6.85 -12.87
CA SER A 33 15.77 -7.04 -11.64
C SER A 33 15.82 -5.78 -10.75
N THR A 34 15.23 -4.69 -11.24
CA THR A 34 15.13 -3.42 -10.54
C THR A 34 13.76 -3.38 -9.90
N LYS A 35 13.73 -3.48 -8.56
CA LYS A 35 12.47 -3.41 -7.80
C LYS A 35 11.70 -2.13 -8.19
N PRO A 36 10.37 -2.21 -8.38
CA PRO A 36 9.59 -1.05 -8.77
C PRO A 36 9.77 0.10 -7.76
N LYS A 37 9.93 1.32 -8.28
CA LYS A 37 10.15 2.54 -7.48
C LYS A 37 8.91 3.43 -7.52
N GLY A 38 8.65 4.14 -6.43
CA GLY A 38 7.55 5.10 -6.34
C GLY A 38 6.17 4.45 -6.53
N LEU A 39 5.35 5.05 -7.39
CA LEU A 39 3.96 4.64 -7.65
C LEU A 39 3.84 3.18 -8.14
N TYR A 40 4.85 2.67 -8.84
CA TYR A 40 4.82 1.30 -9.35
C TYR A 40 4.87 0.24 -8.25
N GLN A 41 5.15 0.60 -6.98
CA GLN A 41 5.09 -0.32 -5.84
C GLN A 41 3.66 -0.75 -5.47
N PHE A 42 2.63 -0.04 -5.95
CA PHE A 42 1.23 -0.39 -5.72
C PHE A 42 0.70 -1.45 -6.70
N PHE A 43 1.48 -1.79 -7.73
CA PHE A 43 1.11 -2.72 -8.79
C PHE A 43 2.05 -3.91 -8.81
N GLU A 44 1.51 -5.08 -9.12
CA GLU A 44 2.26 -6.33 -9.21
C GLU A 44 2.48 -6.64 -10.69
N ASN A 45 3.73 -6.92 -11.09
CA ASN A 45 4.10 -7.21 -12.49
C ASN A 45 3.64 -6.15 -13.51
N SER A 46 3.54 -4.88 -13.09
CA SER A 46 2.99 -3.78 -13.91
C SER A 46 1.55 -4.00 -14.40
N GLN A 47 0.79 -4.90 -13.76
CA GLN A 47 -0.61 -5.19 -14.05
C GLN A 47 -1.53 -4.65 -12.95
N ALA A 48 -2.72 -4.17 -13.34
CA ALA A 48 -3.74 -3.71 -12.39
C ALA A 48 -4.35 -4.87 -11.59
N LEU A 49 -4.62 -5.99 -12.27
CA LEU A 49 -5.13 -7.23 -11.69
C LEU A 49 -4.33 -8.41 -12.25
N PRO A 50 -3.27 -8.85 -11.54
CA PRO A 50 -2.50 -10.01 -11.96
C PRO A 50 -3.28 -11.32 -11.73
N GLU A 51 -2.86 -12.38 -12.41
CA GLU A 51 -3.34 -13.73 -12.14
C GLU A 51 -2.98 -14.17 -10.72
N GLN A 52 -3.79 -15.06 -10.16
CA GLN A 52 -3.59 -15.57 -8.81
C GLN A 52 -2.30 -16.39 -8.72
N ILE A 53 -1.33 -15.86 -7.97
CA ILE A 53 -0.11 -16.60 -7.61
C ILE A 53 -0.35 -17.33 -6.29
N TRP A 54 0.15 -18.56 -6.20
CA TRP A 54 0.17 -19.30 -4.93
C TRP A 54 0.93 -18.51 -3.86
N THR A 55 0.25 -18.20 -2.75
CA THR A 55 0.87 -17.46 -1.64
C THR A 55 1.17 -18.36 -0.45
N GLY A 56 2.32 -18.12 0.17
CA GLY A 56 2.75 -18.83 1.36
C GLY A 56 1.86 -18.61 2.59
N ARG A 57 2.39 -19.06 3.73
CA ARG A 57 1.75 -19.00 5.05
C ARG A 57 1.96 -17.62 5.71
N ALA A 58 1.04 -17.23 6.60
CA ALA A 58 1.21 -16.09 7.51
C ALA A 58 2.23 -16.36 8.65
N TRP A 59 3.03 -15.35 9.00
CA TRP A 59 4.07 -15.40 10.06
C TRP A 59 3.56 -15.91 11.40
N LYS A 60 4.25 -16.87 12.04
CA LYS A 60 3.90 -17.35 13.40
C LYS A 60 4.42 -16.38 14.46
N ALA A 61 3.69 -16.25 15.58
CA ALA A 61 4.17 -15.49 16.73
C ALA A 61 5.50 -16.02 17.28
N LYS A 62 5.68 -17.35 17.34
CA LYS A 62 6.94 -17.99 17.77
C LYS A 62 8.15 -17.54 16.92
N GLU A 63 7.97 -17.44 15.61
CA GLU A 63 9.02 -16.99 14.67
C GLU A 63 9.34 -15.50 14.88
N LEU A 64 8.31 -14.67 15.09
CA LEU A 64 8.47 -13.23 15.31
C LEU A 64 9.14 -12.90 16.65
N ARG A 65 8.94 -13.72 17.69
CA ARG A 65 9.61 -13.54 18.99
C ARG A 65 11.12 -13.67 18.92
N GLN A 66 11.64 -14.43 17.96
CA GLN A 66 13.08 -14.64 17.77
C GLN A 66 13.76 -13.50 16.98
N LYS A 67 13.02 -12.50 16.51
CA LYS A 67 13.55 -11.39 15.69
C LYS A 67 13.86 -10.15 16.52
N SER A 68 14.87 -9.40 16.11
CA SER A 68 15.22 -8.11 16.71
C SER A 68 14.11 -7.07 16.50
N PHE A 69 14.13 -5.97 17.25
CA PHE A 69 13.18 -4.87 17.04
C PHE A 69 13.33 -4.25 15.64
N GLU A 70 14.57 -4.06 15.18
CA GLU A 70 14.86 -3.49 13.86
C GLU A 70 14.32 -4.37 12.72
N ASP A 71 14.46 -5.69 12.82
CA ASP A 71 13.92 -6.63 11.83
C ASP A 71 12.39 -6.61 11.80
N LEU A 72 11.75 -6.57 12.97
CA LEU A 72 10.29 -6.44 13.06
C LEU A 72 9.79 -5.13 12.47
N HIS A 73 10.53 -4.04 12.69
CA HIS A 73 10.21 -2.73 12.12
C HIS A 73 10.34 -2.73 10.59
N LYS A 74 11.42 -3.30 10.04
CA LYS A 74 11.59 -3.49 8.59
C LYS A 74 10.47 -4.37 8.02
N LEU A 75 10.17 -5.49 8.68
CA LEU A 75 9.12 -6.42 8.27
C LEU A 75 7.74 -5.74 8.27
N TRP A 76 7.46 -4.88 9.24
CA TRP A 76 6.22 -4.11 9.28
C TRP A 76 6.01 -3.29 8.00
N TYR A 77 7.04 -2.60 7.50
CA TYR A 77 6.96 -1.84 6.25
C TYR A 77 6.86 -2.72 5.00
N VAL A 78 7.45 -3.91 5.01
CA VAL A 78 7.25 -4.88 3.93
C VAL A 78 5.79 -5.31 3.87
N LEU A 79 5.19 -5.67 5.01
CA LEU A 79 3.77 -6.04 5.09
C LEU A 79 2.84 -4.86 4.81
N LEU A 80 3.24 -3.63 5.16
CA LEU A 80 2.47 -2.43 4.89
C LEU A 80 2.36 -2.17 3.38
N LYS A 81 3.47 -2.28 2.64
CA LYS A 81 3.47 -2.15 1.17
C LYS A 81 2.61 -3.21 0.52
N GLU A 82 2.74 -4.45 0.97
CA GLU A 82 1.91 -5.57 0.53
C GLU A 82 0.42 -5.30 0.77
N ARG A 83 0.03 -4.85 1.97
CA ARG A 83 -1.36 -4.49 2.29
C ARG A 83 -1.90 -3.38 1.37
N ASN A 84 -1.07 -2.39 1.06
CA ASN A 84 -1.45 -1.28 0.19
C ASN A 84 -1.63 -1.74 -1.26
N LEU A 85 -0.72 -2.58 -1.78
CA LEU A 85 -0.85 -3.21 -3.10
C LEU A 85 -2.15 -4.00 -3.22
N LEU A 86 -2.48 -4.83 -2.22
CA LEU A 86 -3.73 -5.60 -2.22
C LEU A 86 -4.98 -4.72 -2.12
N ALA A 87 -4.89 -3.56 -1.45
CA ALA A 87 -5.98 -2.60 -1.37
C ALA A 87 -6.24 -1.94 -2.73
N THR A 88 -5.17 -1.59 -3.47
CA THR A 88 -5.28 -1.10 -4.85
C THR A 88 -5.95 -2.14 -5.75
N GLN A 89 -5.47 -3.40 -5.72
CA GLN A 89 -6.09 -4.49 -6.49
C GLN A 89 -7.56 -4.70 -6.14
N LYS A 90 -7.92 -4.62 -4.84
CA LYS A 90 -9.31 -4.73 -4.40
C LYS A 90 -10.17 -3.61 -5.00
N HIS A 91 -9.65 -2.38 -5.00
CA HIS A 91 -10.36 -1.23 -5.54
C HIS A 91 -10.55 -1.35 -7.06
N GLU A 92 -9.51 -1.78 -7.78
CA GLU A 92 -9.58 -2.06 -9.22
C GLU A 92 -10.60 -3.16 -9.55
N ALA A 93 -10.60 -4.26 -8.78
CA ALA A 93 -11.57 -5.34 -8.95
C ALA A 93 -13.01 -4.86 -8.73
N ASN A 94 -13.24 -4.01 -7.71
CA ASN A 94 -14.53 -3.40 -7.46
C ASN A 94 -14.93 -2.45 -8.61
N ARG A 95 -14.01 -1.64 -9.16
CA ARG A 95 -14.29 -0.76 -10.30
C ARG A 95 -14.73 -1.55 -11.54
N LEU A 96 -14.13 -2.72 -11.73
CA LEU A 96 -14.45 -3.63 -12.83
C LEU A 96 -15.66 -4.54 -12.54
N ASN A 97 -16.36 -4.34 -11.42
CA ASN A 97 -17.50 -5.15 -10.98
C ASN A 97 -17.19 -6.66 -10.90
N ILE A 98 -15.93 -7.02 -10.60
CA ILE A 98 -15.54 -8.41 -10.42
C ILE A 98 -16.10 -8.90 -9.08
N PRO A 99 -16.91 -9.97 -9.06
CA PRO A 99 -17.46 -10.51 -7.82
C PRO A 99 -16.35 -10.90 -6.86
N SER A 100 -16.57 -10.62 -5.57
CA SER A 100 -15.60 -10.93 -4.52
C SER A 100 -15.26 -12.42 -4.39
N GLN A 101 -16.15 -13.31 -4.86
CA GLN A 101 -15.95 -14.76 -4.95
C GLN A 101 -14.96 -15.16 -6.05
N ILE A 102 -14.89 -14.38 -7.13
CA ILE A 102 -13.97 -14.56 -8.24
C ILE A 102 -12.62 -13.91 -7.92
N TRP A 103 -12.64 -12.78 -7.18
CA TRP A 103 -11.43 -12.12 -6.73
C TRP A 103 -10.73 -12.88 -5.60
N SER A 104 -9.71 -13.66 -5.97
CA SER A 104 -9.08 -14.66 -5.11
C SER A 104 -8.11 -14.13 -4.03
N ASN A 105 -7.73 -12.84 -4.08
CA ASN A 105 -6.70 -12.29 -3.19
C ASN A 105 -7.18 -11.99 -1.75
N GLN A 106 -8.44 -12.26 -1.40
CA GLN A 106 -8.93 -12.09 -0.03
C GLN A 106 -8.15 -12.90 1.01
N GLY A 107 -7.75 -14.12 0.67
CA GLY A 107 -6.95 -14.97 1.56
C GLY A 107 -5.59 -14.35 1.87
N ARG A 108 -4.93 -13.77 0.85
CA ARG A 108 -3.65 -13.06 0.97
C ARG A 108 -3.76 -11.85 1.90
N MET A 109 -4.84 -11.07 1.75
CA MET A 109 -5.12 -9.94 2.66
C MET A 109 -5.23 -10.40 4.12
N LYS A 110 -6.02 -11.45 4.40
CA LYS A 110 -6.18 -12.00 5.75
C LYS A 110 -4.86 -12.49 6.33
N LYS A 111 -4.02 -13.16 5.53
CA LYS A 111 -2.67 -13.60 5.94
C LYS A 111 -1.76 -12.43 6.30
N CYS A 112 -1.79 -11.36 5.52
CA CYS A 112 -1.02 -10.13 5.78
C CYS A 112 -1.48 -9.47 7.09
N GLN A 113 -2.79 -9.24 7.24
CA GLN A 113 -3.38 -8.68 8.46
C GLN A 113 -3.04 -9.50 9.70
N LYS A 114 -3.12 -10.83 9.62
CA LYS A 114 -2.77 -11.74 10.72
C LYS A 114 -1.30 -11.63 11.12
N SER A 115 -0.41 -11.46 10.14
CA SER A 115 1.03 -11.27 10.39
C SER A 115 1.27 -9.93 11.09
N MET A 116 0.66 -8.85 10.61
CA MET A 116 0.75 -7.52 11.24
C MET A 116 0.20 -7.52 12.68
N ALA A 117 -0.94 -8.16 12.92
CA ALA A 117 -1.52 -8.27 14.26
C ALA A 117 -0.55 -8.98 15.22
N ARG A 118 0.09 -10.07 14.78
CA ARG A 118 1.06 -10.81 15.59
C ARG A 118 2.31 -9.99 15.90
N ILE A 119 2.80 -9.16 14.98
CA ILE A 119 3.91 -8.23 15.26
C ILE A 119 3.53 -7.30 16.41
N LYS A 120 2.33 -6.68 16.36
CA LYS A 120 1.85 -5.82 17.44
C LYS A 120 1.74 -6.57 18.78
N CYS A 121 1.20 -7.78 18.77
CA CYS A 121 1.12 -8.61 19.98
C CYS A 121 2.51 -8.87 20.57
N VAL A 122 3.50 -9.27 19.76
CA VAL A 122 4.86 -9.54 20.24
C VAL A 122 5.53 -8.29 20.80
N LEU A 123 5.36 -7.12 20.16
CA LEU A 123 5.90 -5.87 20.69
C LEU A 123 5.26 -5.49 22.02
N TYR A 124 3.95 -5.65 22.13
CA TYR A 124 3.21 -5.40 23.37
C TYR A 124 3.61 -6.36 24.50
N GLU A 125 3.77 -7.66 24.19
CA GLU A 125 4.31 -8.65 25.14
C GLU A 125 5.67 -8.20 25.69
N ARG A 126 6.61 -7.80 24.83
CA ARG A 126 7.95 -7.35 25.23
C ARG A 126 7.91 -6.11 26.11
N GLN A 127 7.08 -5.14 25.76
CA GLN A 127 6.93 -3.91 26.54
C GLN A 127 6.43 -4.22 27.96
N ARG A 128 5.39 -5.05 28.10
CA ARG A 128 4.87 -5.40 29.42
C ARG A 128 5.89 -6.10 30.31
N GLU A 129 6.66 -7.03 29.77
CA GLU A 129 7.70 -7.73 30.55
C GLU A 129 8.80 -6.75 30.98
N TYR A 130 9.19 -5.80 30.12
CA TYR A 130 10.14 -4.76 30.49
C TYR A 130 9.61 -3.87 31.62
N GLU A 131 8.38 -3.36 31.50
CA GLU A 131 7.74 -2.54 32.53
C GLU A 131 7.66 -3.28 33.88
N LYS A 132 7.31 -4.57 33.84
CA LYS A 132 7.26 -5.44 35.02
C LYS A 132 8.63 -5.56 35.69
N LEU A 133 9.68 -5.83 34.92
CA LEU A 133 11.05 -5.95 35.44
C LEU A 133 11.54 -4.64 36.06
N MET A 134 11.26 -3.50 35.41
CA MET A 134 11.63 -2.18 35.94
C MET A 134 10.92 -1.88 37.27
N ALA A 135 9.63 -2.23 37.38
CA ALA A 135 8.86 -2.07 38.62
C ALA A 135 9.41 -2.96 39.76
N GLU A 136 9.76 -4.22 39.46
CA GLU A 136 10.37 -5.14 40.43
C GLU A 136 11.74 -4.65 40.91
N GLN A 137 12.55 -4.04 40.04
CA GLN A 137 13.84 -3.45 40.40
C GLN A 137 13.66 -2.23 41.31
N ALA A 138 12.72 -1.34 40.99
CA ALA A 138 12.40 -0.18 41.82
C ALA A 138 11.92 -0.59 43.22
N ALA A 139 11.08 -1.64 43.31
CA ALA A 139 10.60 -2.15 44.60
C ALA A 139 11.71 -2.77 45.47
N LYS A 140 12.79 -3.29 44.87
CA LYS A 140 13.96 -3.83 45.60
C LYS A 140 14.92 -2.76 46.09
N GLN A 141 14.82 -1.53 45.57
CA GLN A 141 15.67 -0.40 45.94
C GLN A 141 15.08 0.44 47.08
N LEU A 142 13.81 0.19 47.43
CA LEU A 142 13.12 0.72 48.60
C LEU A 142 13.27 -0.23 49.79
#